data_AF-A0A7X0NZS4-F1
#
_entry.id   AF-A0A7X0NZS4-F1
#
_cell.length_a   1.000
_cell.length_b   1.000
_cell.length_c   1.000
_cell.angle_alpha   90.00
_cell.angle_beta   90.00
_cell.angle_gamma   90.00
#
_symmetry.space_group_name_H-M   'P 1'
#
loop_
_entity.id
_entity.type
_entity.pdbx_description
1 polymer ?
#
loop_
_entity_poly.entity_id
_entity_poly.type
_entity_poly.pdbx_seq_one_letter_code
_entity_poly.pdbx_strand_id
1 'polypeptide(L)'
;MVDWSRQSLIFTSEQPVRSAARALAAALGIELEETHRDGFVSFHAGGPDGESIGVTDTDAQRAMFGSLPAEQREAVLATIPREPTGVLIHATGRAGSVVDALTSAGFTLTHRDPFPPADVQEADAAWARLLPELRSRGWEIDVTCFAAPVQLEGAVPEGDRFYYRCRWDTCSLDIGGDDPSAVGDWVGEQSLEGEYAASYLHPDEAVRILLELHGRWLQEAGTG
;
A
#
# COMPACT_ATOMS: atom_id res chain seq x y z
N MET A 1 -1.26 14.11 12.68
CA MET A 1 -0.67 13.54 13.91
C MET A 1 -0.66 12.04 13.69
N VAL A 2 0.50 11.37 13.74
CA VAL A 2 0.57 9.91 13.53
C VAL A 2 -0.20 9.24 14.65
N ASP A 3 -1.19 8.42 14.28
CA ASP A 3 -1.99 7.68 15.23
C ASP A 3 -1.36 6.32 15.49
N TRP A 4 -0.45 6.28 16.47
CA TRP A 4 0.22 5.07 16.93
C TRP A 4 -0.73 4.05 17.58
N SER A 5 -2.03 4.36 17.72
CA SER A 5 -3.03 3.40 18.20
C SER A 5 -3.50 2.43 17.11
N ARG A 6 -3.06 2.65 15.86
CA ARG A 6 -3.42 1.85 14.69
C ARG A 6 -2.78 0.47 14.73
N GLN A 7 -3.61 -0.55 14.62
CA GLN A 7 -3.21 -1.96 14.80
C GLN A 7 -3.28 -2.72 13.49
N SER A 8 -2.51 -3.79 13.38
CA SER A 8 -2.63 -4.76 12.30
C SER A 8 -3.30 -6.03 12.81
N LEU A 9 -4.29 -6.51 12.07
CA LEU A 9 -5.09 -7.69 12.40
C LEU A 9 -4.98 -8.71 11.29
N ILE A 10 -4.74 -9.96 11.66
CA ILE A 10 -4.74 -11.10 10.74
C ILE A 10 -5.83 -12.06 11.16
N PHE A 11 -6.72 -12.38 10.22
CA PHE A 11 -7.75 -13.38 10.40
C PHE A 11 -7.62 -14.51 9.38
N THR A 12 -8.22 -15.64 9.71
CA THR A 12 -8.42 -16.76 8.80
C THR A 12 -9.90 -17.12 8.71
N SER A 13 -10.28 -17.79 7.61
CA SER A 13 -11.63 -18.32 7.44
C SER A 13 -11.62 -19.66 6.71
N GLU A 14 -12.46 -20.59 7.15
CA GLU A 14 -12.75 -21.84 6.44
C GLU A 14 -13.60 -21.63 5.16
N GLN A 15 -14.13 -20.42 4.97
CA GLN A 15 -14.90 -20.07 3.79
C GLN A 15 -13.97 -19.92 2.57
N PRO A 16 -14.40 -20.30 1.35
CA PRO A 16 -13.68 -19.96 0.14
C PRO A 16 -13.52 -18.45 -0.05
N VAL A 17 -12.43 -18.01 -0.70
CA VAL A 17 -12.02 -16.59 -0.79
C VAL A 17 -13.13 -15.62 -1.20
N ARG A 18 -13.96 -15.97 -2.19
CA ARG A 18 -15.06 -15.10 -2.65
C ARG A 18 -16.20 -15.00 -1.63
N SER A 19 -16.48 -16.08 -0.92
CA SER A 19 -17.50 -16.09 0.14
C SER A 19 -17.01 -15.30 1.35
N ALA A 20 -15.75 -15.50 1.75
CA ALA A 20 -15.10 -14.73 2.79
C ALA A 20 -15.07 -13.23 2.45
N ALA A 21 -14.67 -12.86 1.22
CA ALA A 21 -14.68 -11.46 0.79
C ALA A 21 -16.07 -10.81 0.91
N ARG A 22 -17.14 -11.50 0.49
CA ARG A 22 -18.52 -10.99 0.65
C ARG A 22 -18.92 -10.85 2.12
N ALA A 23 -18.59 -11.83 2.96
CA ALA A 23 -18.89 -11.77 4.39
C ALA A 23 -18.14 -10.62 5.08
N LEU A 24 -16.87 -10.41 4.73
CA LEU A 24 -16.06 -9.31 5.24
C LEU A 24 -16.60 -7.94 4.79
N ALA A 25 -16.90 -7.79 3.50
CA ALA A 25 -17.49 -6.57 2.94
C ALA A 25 -18.79 -6.20 3.65
N ALA A 26 -19.68 -7.19 3.85
CA ALA A 26 -20.93 -6.99 4.57
C ALA A 26 -20.72 -6.64 6.05
N ALA A 27 -19.77 -7.29 6.73
CA ALA A 27 -19.49 -7.06 8.15
C ALA A 27 -18.90 -5.67 8.41
N LEU A 28 -18.07 -5.17 7.50
CA LEU A 28 -17.39 -3.87 7.65
C LEU A 28 -18.10 -2.73 6.93
N GLY A 29 -19.12 -3.02 6.10
CA GLY A 29 -19.83 -2.02 5.31
C GLY A 29 -18.94 -1.37 4.25
N ILE A 30 -18.07 -2.16 3.61
CA ILE A 30 -17.10 -1.68 2.61
C ILE A 30 -17.33 -2.36 1.25
N GLU A 31 -16.79 -1.77 0.20
CA GLU A 31 -16.69 -2.39 -1.12
C GLU A 31 -15.27 -2.91 -1.33
N LEU A 32 -15.14 -4.14 -1.82
CA LEU A 32 -13.87 -4.78 -2.14
C LEU A 32 -13.70 -4.85 -3.66
N GLU A 33 -12.51 -4.49 -4.14
CA GLU A 33 -12.13 -4.69 -5.54
C GLU A 33 -11.50 -6.07 -5.72
N GLU A 34 -11.99 -6.84 -6.71
CA GLU A 34 -11.43 -8.14 -7.07
C GLU A 34 -10.22 -7.96 -8.00
N THR A 35 -9.08 -8.52 -7.62
CA THR A 35 -7.86 -8.50 -8.42
C THR A 35 -7.42 -9.92 -8.76
N HIS A 36 -7.04 -10.12 -10.03
CA HIS A 36 -6.48 -11.37 -10.53
C HIS A 36 -4.99 -11.20 -10.78
N ARG A 37 -4.15 -11.94 -10.05
CA ARG A 37 -2.70 -11.91 -10.23
C ARG A 37 -2.15 -13.33 -10.16
N ASP A 38 -1.22 -13.67 -11.04
CA ASP A 38 -0.47 -14.94 -11.03
C ASP A 38 -1.34 -16.21 -10.85
N GLY A 39 -2.55 -16.19 -11.39
CA GLY A 39 -3.48 -17.32 -11.35
C GLY A 39 -4.32 -17.45 -10.07
N PHE A 40 -4.26 -16.50 -9.14
CA PHE A 40 -5.11 -16.48 -7.94
C PHE A 40 -5.97 -15.21 -7.84
N VAL A 41 -7.02 -15.31 -7.04
CA VAL A 41 -7.96 -14.22 -6.76
C VAL A 41 -7.61 -13.60 -5.41
N SER A 42 -7.55 -12.28 -5.36
CA SER A 42 -7.44 -11.49 -4.14
C SER A 42 -8.44 -10.35 -4.16
N PHE A 43 -8.74 -9.79 -2.98
CA PHE A 43 -9.64 -8.66 -2.83
C PHE A 43 -8.98 -7.58 -1.99
N HIS A 44 -9.15 -6.31 -2.38
CA HIS A 44 -8.54 -5.17 -1.68
C HIS A 44 -9.54 -4.05 -1.46
N ALA A 45 -9.39 -3.30 -0.37
CA ALA A 45 -10.11 -2.06 -0.13
C ALA A 45 -9.33 -1.11 0.78
N GLY A 46 -9.57 0.18 0.61
CA GLY A 46 -9.35 1.18 1.64
C GLY A 46 -10.50 1.17 2.64
N GLY A 47 -10.21 1.06 3.94
CA GLY A 47 -11.20 1.23 4.99
C GLY A 47 -11.52 2.70 5.25
N PRO A 48 -12.66 3.00 5.90
CA PRO A 48 -13.14 4.37 6.11
C PRO A 48 -12.20 5.24 6.97
N ASP A 49 -11.34 4.63 7.80
CA ASP A 49 -10.37 5.34 8.64
C ASP A 49 -8.95 5.33 8.03
N GLY A 50 -8.83 4.96 6.75
CA GLY A 50 -7.56 4.82 6.04
C GLY A 50 -6.88 3.46 6.27
N GLU A 51 -7.65 2.43 6.64
CA GLU A 51 -7.12 1.06 6.72
C GLU A 51 -6.78 0.51 5.34
N SER A 52 -5.80 -0.38 5.26
CA SER A 52 -5.62 -1.24 4.09
C SER A 52 -6.16 -2.63 4.41
N ILE A 53 -7.07 -3.12 3.58
CA ILE A 53 -7.79 -4.38 3.80
C ILE A 53 -7.52 -5.30 2.61
N GLY A 54 -7.01 -6.49 2.89
CA GLY A 54 -6.72 -7.53 1.90
C GLY A 54 -7.37 -8.86 2.25
N VAL A 55 -7.91 -9.56 1.26
CA VAL A 55 -8.40 -10.94 1.36
C VAL A 55 -7.69 -11.78 0.31
N THR A 56 -7.06 -12.88 0.73
CA THR A 56 -6.21 -13.70 -0.14
C THR A 56 -6.62 -15.16 -0.09
N ASP A 57 -6.67 -15.79 -1.25
CA ASP A 57 -6.77 -17.25 -1.41
C ASP A 57 -5.42 -17.89 -1.04
N THR A 58 -5.35 -18.42 0.17
CA THR A 58 -4.14 -19.04 0.73
C THR A 58 -3.82 -20.39 0.10
N ASP A 59 -4.82 -21.12 -0.42
CA ASP A 59 -4.58 -22.37 -1.15
C ASP A 59 -3.90 -22.09 -2.49
N ALA A 60 -4.42 -21.11 -3.23
CA ALA A 60 -3.80 -20.67 -4.46
C ALA A 60 -2.41 -20.06 -4.21
N GLN A 61 -2.24 -19.28 -3.14
CA GLN A 61 -0.94 -18.74 -2.73
C GLN A 61 0.06 -19.86 -2.41
N ARG A 62 -0.33 -20.90 -1.68
CA ARG A 62 0.53 -22.06 -1.42
C ARG A 62 0.93 -22.77 -2.72
N ALA A 63 0.00 -22.90 -3.66
CA ALA A 63 0.25 -23.58 -4.93
C ALA A 63 1.33 -22.86 -5.77
N MET A 64 1.41 -21.53 -5.70
CA MET A 64 2.45 -20.74 -6.39
C MET A 64 3.86 -21.12 -5.95
N PHE A 65 4.05 -21.49 -4.68
CA PHE A 65 5.34 -21.88 -4.13
C PHE A 65 5.68 -23.37 -4.34
N GLY A 66 4.83 -24.11 -5.06
CA GLY A 66 5.04 -25.52 -5.35
C GLY A 66 6.36 -25.82 -6.10
N SER A 67 6.85 -24.85 -6.88
CA SER A 67 8.07 -24.93 -7.69
C SER A 67 9.37 -24.66 -6.92
N LEU A 68 9.30 -24.18 -5.67
CA LEU A 68 10.48 -23.91 -4.86
C LEU A 68 11.19 -25.21 -4.42
N PRO A 69 12.52 -25.17 -4.19
CA PRO A 69 13.26 -26.25 -3.53
C PRO A 69 12.61 -26.65 -2.20
N ALA A 70 12.62 -27.94 -1.86
CA ALA A 70 11.84 -28.48 -0.74
C ALA A 70 12.04 -27.73 0.59
N GLU A 71 13.28 -27.40 0.94
CA GLU A 71 13.62 -26.67 2.17
C GLU A 71 13.08 -25.23 2.18
N GLN A 72 13.20 -24.52 1.05
CA GLN A 72 12.65 -23.17 0.90
C GLN A 72 11.12 -23.19 0.87
N ARG A 73 10.54 -24.18 0.19
CA ARG A 73 9.10 -24.38 0.11
C ARG A 73 8.51 -24.63 1.48
N GLU A 74 9.10 -25.49 2.30
CA GLU A 74 8.60 -25.78 3.65
C GLU A 74 8.63 -24.53 4.54
N ALA A 75 9.72 -23.77 4.51
CA ALA A 75 9.84 -22.52 5.24
C ALA A 75 8.77 -21.49 4.82
N VAL A 76 8.52 -21.34 3.51
CA VAL A 76 7.50 -20.42 3.00
C VAL A 76 6.08 -20.91 3.32
N LEU A 77 5.78 -22.19 3.10
CA LEU A 77 4.44 -22.74 3.38
C LEU A 77 4.09 -22.67 4.87
N ALA A 78 5.08 -22.72 5.76
CA ALA A 78 4.87 -22.55 7.20
C ALA A 78 4.39 -21.14 7.59
N THR A 79 4.59 -20.12 6.74
CA THR A 79 4.12 -18.75 7.00
C THR A 79 2.71 -18.49 6.44
N ILE A 80 2.16 -19.39 5.62
CA ILE A 80 0.85 -19.22 4.98
C ILE A 80 -0.24 -19.93 5.81
N PRO A 81 -1.31 -19.24 6.25
CA PRO A 81 -2.36 -19.83 7.08
C PRO A 81 -3.06 -21.02 6.42
N ARG A 82 -3.24 -22.14 7.12
CA ARG A 82 -3.73 -23.43 6.56
C ARG A 82 -5.17 -23.39 6.05
N GLU A 83 -5.98 -22.52 6.61
CA GLU A 83 -7.33 -22.23 6.14
C GLU A 83 -7.29 -21.76 4.68
N PRO A 84 -8.39 -21.88 3.91
CA PRO A 84 -8.47 -21.49 2.51
C PRO A 84 -8.49 -19.97 2.27
N THR A 85 -8.63 -19.17 3.33
CA THR A 85 -8.59 -17.71 3.21
C THR A 85 -7.86 -17.06 4.36
N GLY A 86 -6.98 -16.12 4.00
CA GLY A 86 -6.36 -15.16 4.90
C GLY A 86 -6.97 -13.77 4.69
N VAL A 87 -7.17 -13.04 5.79
CA VAL A 87 -7.58 -11.64 5.80
C VAL A 87 -6.54 -10.83 6.56
N LEU A 88 -6.17 -9.69 5.99
CA LEU A 88 -5.21 -8.77 6.55
C LEU A 88 -5.85 -7.38 6.62
N ILE A 89 -5.87 -6.79 7.81
CA ILE A 89 -6.34 -5.42 8.02
C ILE A 89 -5.21 -4.65 8.68
N HIS A 90 -4.66 -3.69 7.97
CA HIS A 90 -3.57 -2.86 8.44
C HIS A 90 -4.06 -1.49 8.90
N ALA A 91 -3.36 -0.99 9.93
CA ALA A 91 -3.45 0.38 10.41
C ALA A 91 -4.86 0.82 10.87
N THR A 92 -5.61 -0.06 11.54
CA THR A 92 -6.96 0.27 12.04
C THR A 92 -6.94 0.91 13.43
N GLY A 93 -7.56 2.08 13.59
CA GLY A 93 -7.81 2.71 14.90
C GLY A 93 -8.99 2.11 15.67
N ARG A 94 -9.77 1.23 15.02
CA ARG A 94 -11.02 0.65 15.54
C ARG A 94 -10.93 -0.87 15.74
N ALA A 95 -9.73 -1.34 16.09
CA ALA A 95 -9.37 -2.76 16.18
C ALA A 95 -10.39 -3.62 16.96
N GLY A 96 -10.89 -3.12 18.10
CA GLY A 96 -11.89 -3.84 18.90
C GLY A 96 -13.17 -4.13 18.10
N SER A 97 -13.75 -3.10 17.48
CA SER A 97 -14.98 -3.25 16.68
C SER A 97 -14.80 -4.14 15.44
N VAL A 98 -13.61 -4.10 14.82
CA VAL A 98 -13.28 -4.96 13.66
C VAL A 98 -13.18 -6.42 14.09
N VAL A 99 -12.50 -6.70 15.21
CA VAL A 99 -12.42 -8.04 15.78
C VAL A 99 -13.82 -8.57 16.09
N ASP A 100 -14.66 -7.78 16.77
CA ASP A 100 -16.02 -8.21 17.12
C ASP A 100 -16.88 -8.50 15.88
N ALA A 101 -16.83 -7.63 14.87
CA ALA A 101 -17.58 -7.78 13.63
C ALA A 101 -17.15 -9.01 12.84
N LEU A 102 -15.84 -9.22 12.65
CA LEU A 102 -15.33 -10.34 11.87
C LEU A 102 -15.45 -11.67 12.60
N THR A 103 -15.23 -11.71 13.92
CA THR A 103 -15.51 -12.92 14.69
C THR A 103 -16.98 -13.31 14.62
N SER A 104 -17.90 -12.34 14.67
CA SER A 104 -19.34 -12.60 14.48
C SER A 104 -19.67 -13.10 13.06
N ALA A 105 -18.89 -12.71 12.05
CA ALA A 105 -19.03 -13.17 10.67
C ALA A 105 -18.31 -14.51 10.39
N GLY A 106 -17.77 -15.18 11.42
CA GLY A 106 -17.15 -16.51 11.30
C GLY A 106 -15.66 -16.49 10.91
N PHE A 107 -14.97 -15.36 11.13
CA PHE A 107 -13.52 -15.28 10.99
C PHE A 107 -12.83 -15.55 12.33
N THR A 108 -11.65 -16.18 12.27
CA THR A 108 -10.82 -16.43 13.45
C THR A 108 -9.65 -15.47 13.45
N LEU A 109 -9.50 -14.66 14.51
CA LEU A 109 -8.33 -13.81 14.71
C LEU A 109 -7.13 -14.69 15.05
N THR A 110 -6.09 -14.65 14.22
CA THR A 110 -4.87 -15.44 14.42
C THR A 110 -3.71 -14.58 14.89
N HIS A 111 -3.71 -13.30 14.54
CA HIS A 111 -2.69 -12.35 14.99
C HIS A 111 -3.28 -10.96 15.19
N ARG A 112 -2.80 -10.28 16.23
CA ARG A 112 -3.10 -8.88 16.52
C ARG A 112 -1.80 -8.21 16.91
N ASP A 113 -1.29 -7.37 16.04
CA ASP A 113 -0.15 -6.54 16.35
C ASP A 113 -0.64 -5.20 16.90
N PRO A 114 -0.37 -4.91 18.20
CA PRO A 114 -0.75 -3.63 18.80
C PRO A 114 0.00 -2.44 18.17
N PHE A 115 1.06 -2.68 17.41
CA PHE A 115 1.84 -1.64 16.74
C PHE A 115 2.10 -2.02 15.28
N PRO A 116 2.31 -1.07 14.36
CA PRO A 116 2.85 -1.40 13.04
C PRO A 116 4.26 -2.01 13.19
N PRO A 117 4.76 -2.81 12.24
CA PRO A 117 6.17 -3.18 12.25
C PRO A 117 7.06 -1.92 12.18
N ALA A 118 8.29 -2.03 12.69
CA ALA A 118 9.14 -0.86 12.97
C ALA A 118 9.45 0.00 11.73
N ASP A 119 9.55 -0.62 10.56
CA ASP A 119 9.71 0.01 9.26
C ASP A 119 8.50 0.88 8.88
N VAL A 120 7.28 0.38 9.10
CA VAL A 120 6.05 1.16 8.89
C VAL A 120 5.97 2.32 9.87
N GLN A 121 6.36 2.11 11.14
CA GLN A 121 6.43 3.18 12.12
C GLN A 121 7.42 4.27 11.70
N GLU A 122 8.60 3.88 11.25
CA GLU A 122 9.63 4.81 10.77
C GLU A 122 9.12 5.61 9.56
N ALA A 123 8.48 4.95 8.60
CA ALA A 123 7.89 5.59 7.43
C ALA A 123 6.79 6.60 7.82
N ASP A 124 5.88 6.24 8.73
CA ASP A 124 4.82 7.15 9.19
C ASP A 124 5.40 8.38 9.91
N ALA A 125 6.43 8.18 10.76
CA ALA A 125 7.12 9.27 11.42
C ALA A 125 7.82 10.19 10.41
N ALA A 126 8.42 9.62 9.36
CA ALA A 126 9.04 10.37 8.28
C ALA A 126 8.00 11.18 7.49
N TRP A 127 6.87 10.60 7.09
CA TRP A 127 5.79 11.33 6.41
C TRP A 127 5.23 12.48 7.25
N ALA A 128 5.01 12.24 8.55
CA ALA A 128 4.51 13.27 9.45
C ALA A 128 5.47 14.45 9.62
N ARG A 129 6.77 14.23 9.44
CA ARG A 129 7.78 15.30 9.39
C ARG A 129 7.86 15.97 8.02
N LEU A 130 7.88 15.19 6.94
CA LEU A 130 8.15 15.67 5.58
C LEU A 130 6.98 16.46 4.96
N LEU A 131 5.73 16.02 5.14
CA LEU A 131 4.59 16.68 4.50
C LEU A 131 4.42 18.14 4.98
N PRO A 132 4.49 18.48 6.27
CA PRO A 132 4.48 19.88 6.71
C PRO A 132 5.64 20.70 6.14
N GLU A 133 6.83 20.11 6.01
CA GLU A 133 8.01 20.76 5.45
C GLU A 133 7.80 21.11 3.96
N LEU A 134 7.33 20.15 3.15
CA LEU A 134 7.02 20.37 1.74
C LEU A 134 5.91 21.43 1.57
N ARG A 135 4.84 21.34 2.38
CA ARG A 135 3.75 22.32 2.37
C ARG A 135 4.23 23.73 2.71
N SER A 136 5.17 23.86 3.65
CA SER A 136 5.79 25.17 3.96
C SER A 136 6.60 25.77 2.81
N ARG A 137 6.98 24.95 1.83
CA ARG A 137 7.68 25.34 0.59
C ARG A 137 6.74 25.58 -0.59
N GLY A 138 5.42 25.56 -0.37
CA GLY A 138 4.41 25.83 -1.39
C GLY A 138 3.85 24.61 -2.09
N TRP A 139 4.23 23.39 -1.70
CA TRP A 139 3.62 22.18 -2.24
C TRP A 139 2.21 21.98 -1.67
N GLU A 140 1.24 21.67 -2.52
CA GLU A 140 0.02 20.99 -2.12
C GLU A 140 0.28 19.50 -2.30
N ILE A 141 0.29 18.70 -1.23
CA ILE A 141 0.72 17.31 -1.31
C ILE A 141 -0.04 16.43 -0.35
N ASP A 142 -0.53 15.30 -0.86
CA ASP A 142 -1.16 14.23 -0.10
C ASP A 142 -0.56 12.87 -0.47
N VAL A 143 -0.48 11.99 0.53
CA VAL A 143 -0.06 10.60 0.35
C VAL A 143 -1.33 9.80 0.05
N THR A 144 -1.44 9.26 -1.17
CA THR A 144 -2.60 8.47 -1.59
C THR A 144 -2.42 6.98 -1.38
N CYS A 145 -1.18 6.52 -1.26
CA CYS A 145 -0.85 5.16 -0.84
C CYS A 145 0.30 5.20 0.18
N PHE A 146 0.01 4.80 1.42
CA PHE A 146 1.01 4.68 2.49
C PHE A 146 1.82 3.38 2.40
N ALA A 147 1.40 2.45 1.54
CA ALA A 147 2.06 1.17 1.29
C ALA A 147 2.76 1.16 -0.06
N ALA A 148 3.57 0.12 -0.34
CA ALA A 148 4.14 -0.10 -1.66
C ALA A 148 3.03 -0.22 -2.74
N PRO A 149 3.01 0.63 -3.79
CA PRO A 149 3.99 1.68 -4.11
C PRO A 149 3.72 3.01 -3.38
N VAL A 150 4.78 3.74 -3.01
CA VAL A 150 4.65 5.13 -2.54
C VAL A 150 3.97 5.95 -3.63
N GLN A 151 2.86 6.62 -3.28
CA GLN A 151 2.11 7.48 -4.19
C GLN A 151 1.79 8.82 -3.54
N LEU A 152 2.14 9.90 -4.25
CA LEU A 152 1.91 11.27 -3.84
C LEU A 152 1.20 12.02 -4.97
N GLU A 153 0.28 12.91 -4.61
CA GLU A 153 -0.40 13.78 -5.57
C GLU A 153 -0.66 15.17 -4.97
N GLY A 154 -0.96 16.12 -5.84
CA GLY A 154 -1.38 17.47 -5.45
C GLY A 154 -0.93 18.49 -6.47
N ALA A 155 -0.31 19.58 -6.03
CA ALA A 155 0.26 20.63 -6.88
C ALA A 155 1.69 21.00 -6.46
N VAL A 156 2.55 21.24 -7.45
CA VAL A 156 3.90 21.78 -7.25
C VAL A 156 3.82 23.26 -6.83
N PRO A 157 4.89 23.87 -6.29
CA PRO A 157 4.89 25.28 -5.88
C PRO A 157 4.50 26.27 -6.99
N GLU A 158 4.72 25.89 -8.24
CA GLU A 158 4.35 26.68 -9.43
C GLU A 158 2.83 26.65 -9.71
N GLY A 159 2.08 25.76 -9.06
CA GLY A 159 0.62 25.63 -9.15
C GLY A 159 0.12 24.52 -10.06
N ASP A 160 1.01 23.87 -10.83
CA ASP A 160 0.65 22.74 -11.69
C ASP A 160 0.36 21.48 -10.87
N ARG A 161 -0.65 20.72 -11.28
CA ARG A 161 -0.95 19.42 -10.63
C ARG A 161 0.17 18.44 -10.90
N PHE A 162 0.45 17.56 -9.94
CA PHE A 162 1.42 16.48 -10.13
C PHE A 162 0.90 15.14 -9.64
N TYR A 163 1.48 14.08 -10.19
CA TYR A 163 1.34 12.72 -9.72
C TYR A 163 2.73 12.07 -9.66
N TYR A 164 3.05 11.48 -8.52
CA TYR A 164 4.32 10.82 -8.27
C TYR A 164 4.10 9.41 -7.76
N ARG A 165 4.82 8.43 -8.33
CA ARG A 165 4.71 7.03 -7.96
C ARG A 165 6.05 6.33 -8.00
N CYS A 166 6.39 5.61 -6.93
CA CYS A 166 7.54 4.71 -6.88
C CYS A 166 7.07 3.25 -6.88
N ARG A 167 7.22 2.57 -8.03
CA ARG A 167 6.75 1.19 -8.24
C ARG A 167 7.84 0.36 -8.91
N TRP A 168 7.95 -0.91 -8.49
CA TRP A 168 9.01 -1.83 -8.89
C TRP A 168 10.38 -1.24 -8.59
N ASP A 169 11.16 -0.92 -9.61
CA ASP A 169 12.48 -0.34 -9.55
C ASP A 169 12.50 1.15 -9.94
N THR A 170 11.35 1.77 -10.23
CA THR A 170 11.30 3.12 -10.81
C THR A 170 10.38 4.07 -10.04
N CYS A 171 10.86 5.29 -9.83
CA CYS A 171 10.04 6.43 -9.41
C CYS A 171 9.76 7.33 -10.60
N SER A 172 8.49 7.59 -10.87
CA SER A 172 8.03 8.41 -12.00
C SER A 172 7.25 9.62 -11.48
N LEU A 173 7.50 10.78 -12.08
CA LEU A 173 6.82 12.05 -11.81
C LEU A 173 6.17 12.53 -13.11
N ASP A 174 4.90 12.91 -13.01
CA ASP A 174 4.19 13.67 -14.02
C ASP A 174 3.72 15.02 -13.47
N ILE A 175 3.78 16.09 -14.27
CA ILE A 175 3.37 17.45 -13.90
C ILE A 175 2.58 18.08 -15.04
N GLY A 176 1.41 18.62 -14.72
CA GLY A 176 0.49 19.27 -15.65
C GLY A 176 -0.59 18.33 -16.22
N GLY A 177 -1.37 18.85 -17.17
CA GLY A 177 -2.50 18.13 -17.76
C GLY A 177 -3.76 18.12 -16.89
N ASP A 178 -4.87 17.62 -17.45
CA ASP A 178 -6.15 17.52 -16.74
C ASP A 178 -6.12 16.44 -15.64
N ASP A 179 -5.35 15.38 -15.88
CA ASP A 179 -5.11 14.27 -14.97
C ASP A 179 -3.67 13.74 -15.12
N PRO A 180 -2.73 14.17 -14.27
CA PRO A 180 -1.33 13.69 -14.29
C PRO A 180 -1.21 12.19 -13.97
N SER A 181 -2.27 11.55 -13.46
CA SER A 181 -2.29 10.10 -13.22
C SER A 181 -2.70 9.29 -14.46
N ALA A 182 -3.27 9.95 -15.48
CA ALA A 182 -3.84 9.31 -16.67
C ALA A 182 -2.82 9.05 -17.80
N VAL A 183 -1.56 9.47 -17.65
CA VAL A 183 -0.64 9.60 -18.79
C VAL A 183 0.49 8.56 -18.75
N GLY A 184 0.88 8.08 -19.93
CA GLY A 184 2.01 7.18 -20.15
C GLY A 184 3.33 7.89 -20.49
N ASP A 185 3.34 9.22 -20.47
CA ASP A 185 4.47 10.07 -20.85
C ASP A 185 4.96 10.86 -19.62
N TRP A 186 5.62 10.17 -18.68
CA TRP A 186 6.19 10.78 -17.48
C TRP A 186 7.16 11.91 -17.82
N VAL A 187 6.98 13.10 -17.21
CA VAL A 187 7.96 14.20 -17.38
C VAL A 187 9.32 13.87 -16.76
N GLY A 188 9.39 12.92 -15.82
CA GLY A 188 10.65 12.44 -15.29
C GLY A 188 10.57 11.07 -14.63
N GLU A 189 11.62 10.28 -14.82
CA GLU A 189 11.76 8.97 -14.18
C GLU A 189 13.17 8.78 -13.59
N GLN A 190 13.24 7.96 -12.55
CA GLN A 190 14.48 7.54 -11.92
C GLN A 190 14.40 6.07 -11.52
N SER A 191 15.21 5.24 -12.17
CA SER A 191 15.38 3.83 -11.83
C SER A 191 16.38 3.65 -10.68
N LEU A 192 16.14 2.64 -9.86
CA LEU A 192 16.92 2.23 -8.71
C LEU A 192 17.42 0.79 -8.92
N GLU A 193 18.54 0.46 -8.32
CA GLU A 193 19.10 -0.88 -8.45
C GLU A 193 18.29 -1.90 -7.63
N GLY A 194 17.59 -2.80 -8.32
CA GLY A 194 16.86 -3.93 -7.73
C GLY A 194 15.37 -3.92 -8.09
N GLU A 195 14.82 -5.11 -8.38
CA GLU A 195 13.47 -5.32 -8.96
C GLU A 195 12.32 -4.65 -8.19
N TYR A 196 12.49 -4.42 -6.89
CA TYR A 196 11.48 -3.78 -6.03
C TYR A 196 12.04 -2.59 -5.21
N ALA A 197 13.20 -2.07 -5.59
CA ALA A 197 13.90 -1.04 -4.83
C ALA A 197 13.08 0.24 -4.66
N ALA A 198 12.27 0.61 -5.66
CA ALA A 198 11.38 1.78 -5.58
C ALA A 198 10.12 1.51 -4.73
N SER A 199 9.63 0.28 -4.76
CA SER A 199 8.34 -0.09 -4.14
C SER A 199 8.34 0.10 -2.61
N TYR A 200 9.50 -0.10 -1.98
CA TYR A 200 9.66 -0.06 -0.52
C TYR A 200 10.57 1.09 -0.08
N LEU A 201 10.64 2.17 -0.87
CA LEU A 201 11.46 3.31 -0.50
C LEU A 201 11.02 3.92 0.83
N HIS A 202 12.01 4.22 1.65
CA HIS A 202 11.80 5.05 2.81
C HIS A 202 11.32 6.45 2.36
N PRO A 203 10.39 7.10 3.07
CA PRO A 203 9.84 8.40 2.67
C PRO A 203 10.87 9.50 2.43
N ASP A 204 11.96 9.54 3.20
CA ASP A 204 13.05 10.50 2.98
C ASP A 204 13.69 10.33 1.60
N GLU A 205 13.89 9.09 1.16
CA GLU A 205 14.45 8.82 -0.16
C GLU A 205 13.43 9.07 -1.28
N ALA A 206 12.18 8.67 -1.07
CA ALA A 206 11.11 8.96 -2.01
C ALA A 206 10.94 10.48 -2.24
N VAL A 207 11.00 11.29 -1.18
CA VAL A 207 10.93 12.76 -1.29
C VAL A 207 12.19 13.35 -1.92
N ARG A 208 13.39 12.82 -1.61
CA ARG A 208 14.62 13.25 -2.28
C ARG A 208 14.51 13.09 -3.80
N ILE A 209 14.04 11.94 -4.26
CA ILE A 209 13.86 11.66 -5.69
C ILE A 209 12.78 12.56 -6.30
N LEU A 210 11.65 12.77 -5.62
CA LEU A 210 10.61 13.71 -6.05
C LEU A 210 11.19 15.11 -6.32
N LEU A 211 11.97 15.65 -5.37
CA LEU A 211 12.58 16.96 -5.49
C LEU A 211 13.64 17.03 -6.60
N GLU A 212 14.40 15.96 -6.81
CA GLU A 212 15.34 15.85 -7.94
C GLU A 212 14.63 15.89 -9.29
N LEU A 213 13.53 15.14 -9.44
CA LEU A 213 12.73 15.11 -10.67
C LEU A 213 12.03 16.45 -10.94
N HIS A 214 11.45 17.08 -9.92
CA HIS A 214 10.87 18.43 -10.03
C HIS A 214 11.93 19.47 -10.44
N GLY A 215 13.14 19.38 -9.88
CA GLY A 215 14.26 20.24 -10.25
C GLY A 215 14.68 20.09 -11.71
N ARG A 216 14.64 18.88 -12.28
CA ARG A 216 14.90 18.65 -13.72
C ARG A 216 13.81 19.28 -14.59
N TRP A 217 12.54 19.06 -14.23
CA TRP A 217 11.40 19.66 -14.93
C TRP A 217 11.49 21.19 -14.99
N LEU A 218 11.86 21.85 -13.88
CA LEU A 218 12.07 23.30 -13.87
C LEU A 218 13.16 23.78 -14.83
N GLN A 219 14.25 23.02 -14.98
CA GLN A 219 15.34 23.35 -15.90
C GLN A 219 14.89 23.24 -17.37
N GLU A 220 14.09 22.24 -17.67
CA GLU A 220 13.54 22.03 -19.02
C GLU A 220 12.49 23.10 -19.36
N ALA A 221 11.57 23.40 -18.44
CA ALA A 221 10.58 24.46 -18.62
C ALA A 221 11.19 25.87 -18.80
N GLY A 222 12.33 26.14 -18.16
CA GLY A 222 13.04 27.42 -18.27
C GLY A 222 13.90 27.59 -19.53
N THR A 223 14.00 26.58 -20.39
CA THR A 223 14.76 26.62 -21.66
C THR A 223 13.89 26.76 -22.92
N GLY A 224 12.57 26.89 -22.74
CA GLY A 224 11.57 27.10 -23.80
C GLY A 224 11.27 28.55 -24.14
#